data_AF-A0A809RHG1-F1
#
_entry.id   AF-A0A809RHG1-F1
#
_cell.length_a   1.000
_cell.length_b   1.000
_cell.length_c   1.000
_cell.angle_alpha   90.00
_cell.angle_beta   90.00
_cell.angle_gamma   90.00
#
_symmetry.space_group_name_H-M   'P 1'
#
loop_
_entity.id
_entity.type
_entity.pdbx_description
1 polymer ?
#
loop_
_entity_poly.entity_id
_entity_poly.type
_entity_poly.pdbx_seq_one_letter_code
_entity_poly.pdbx_strand_id
1 'polypeptide(L)'
;MRATLCAFFVVPALAFVVGCGSSASPSASGDASQPDTKGLKELETSDLKVGTGQLAEEGDRVYITYTGRLMDGTVFESNDKPEAMPFTFDLGLRDQVIEGWRLGIMGMKVGGVRKLRIPSRLAYGDMELGPIPANSDLEFEVRLDEIVKKGEERVFDQQDLVAGSGREAKKGDHVTVEYICTLANGKLVDSTYKKKQPVSFTLGVGQALKGVDAGMIGMKVGGKRRLRLPPETAFGRSGTGFIPGESLLFFEIELKSIE
;
A
#
# COMPACT_ATOMS: atom_id res chain seq x y z
N MET A 1 7.13 10.20 -38.87
CA MET A 1 6.49 9.11 -38.10
C MET A 1 6.20 9.65 -36.71
N ARG A 2 4.93 9.94 -36.40
CA ARG A 2 4.52 10.41 -35.08
C ARG A 2 4.16 9.19 -34.24
N ALA A 3 4.97 8.89 -33.22
CA ALA A 3 4.66 7.86 -32.25
C ALA A 3 3.60 8.41 -31.29
N THR A 4 2.37 7.91 -31.44
CA THR A 4 1.28 8.17 -30.48
C THR A 4 1.56 7.32 -29.25
N LEU A 5 2.01 7.96 -28.17
CA LEU A 5 2.20 7.33 -26.87
C LEU A 5 0.81 7.13 -26.24
N CYS A 6 0.22 5.94 -26.38
CA CYS A 6 -0.96 5.57 -25.60
C CYS A 6 -0.54 5.34 -24.15
N ALA A 7 -0.86 6.30 -23.28
CA ALA A 7 -0.77 6.13 -21.84
C ALA A 7 -1.83 5.11 -21.39
N PHE A 8 -1.39 3.91 -21.02
CA PHE A 8 -2.22 2.97 -20.30
C PHE A 8 -2.35 3.48 -18.85
N PHE A 9 -3.47 4.12 -18.53
CA PHE A 9 -3.81 4.41 -17.15
C PHE A 9 -4.12 3.09 -16.43
N VAL A 10 -3.31 2.73 -15.44
CA VAL A 10 -3.66 1.69 -14.47
C VAL A 10 -4.62 2.34 -13.47
N VAL A 11 -5.86 2.58 -13.88
CA VAL A 11 -6.95 2.79 -12.93
C VAL A 11 -7.21 1.42 -12.28
N PRO A 12 -7.33 1.32 -10.95
CA PRO A 12 -7.69 0.05 -10.33
C PRO A 12 -8.98 -0.44 -11.00
N ALA A 13 -8.90 -1.62 -11.61
CA ALA A 13 -10.02 -2.21 -12.30
C ALA A 13 -11.09 -2.51 -11.26
N LEU A 14 -12.22 -1.80 -11.36
CA LEU A 14 -13.41 -2.10 -10.59
C LEU A 14 -13.82 -3.54 -10.89
N ALA A 15 -13.55 -4.45 -9.96
CA ALA A 15 -13.88 -5.87 -10.12
C ALA A 15 -15.40 -6.04 -10.04
N PHE A 16 -16.04 -6.27 -11.19
CA PHE A 16 -17.47 -6.57 -11.27
C PHE A 16 -17.77 -7.92 -10.60
N VAL A 17 -18.55 -7.90 -9.52
CA VAL A 17 -19.33 -9.07 -9.08
C VAL A 17 -20.72 -8.93 -9.70
N VAL A 18 -21.02 -9.76 -10.69
CA VAL A 18 -22.37 -9.87 -11.28
C VAL A 18 -23.26 -10.60 -10.30
N GLY A 19 -24.09 -9.85 -9.56
CA GLY A 19 -25.22 -10.37 -8.80
C GLY A 19 -26.52 -10.18 -9.59
N CYS A 20 -27.04 -11.25 -10.20
CA CYS A 20 -28.39 -11.27 -10.75
C CYS A 20 -29.43 -11.35 -9.63
N GLY A 21 -30.44 -10.48 -9.67
CA GLY A 21 -31.62 -10.59 -8.80
C GLY A 21 -32.61 -9.44 -8.99
N SER A 22 -33.57 -9.62 -9.90
CA SER A 22 -34.68 -8.69 -10.15
C SER A 22 -35.79 -8.78 -9.09
N SER A 23 -36.35 -7.66 -8.65
CA SER A 23 -37.80 -7.33 -8.70
C SER A 23 -38.11 -6.01 -7.99
N ALA A 24 -38.92 -5.16 -8.64
CA ALA A 24 -39.47 -3.90 -8.15
C ALA A 24 -40.83 -4.15 -7.46
N SER A 25 -41.20 -3.49 -6.34
CA SER A 25 -41.96 -2.21 -6.19
C SER A 25 -42.79 -2.31 -4.86
N PRO A 26 -43.48 -1.27 -4.32
CA PRO A 26 -43.41 0.18 -4.51
C PRO A 26 -43.22 0.99 -3.18
N SER A 27 -43.23 2.32 -3.34
CA SER A 27 -42.99 3.44 -2.42
C SER A 27 -43.82 3.54 -1.13
N ALA A 28 -43.21 4.06 -0.08
CA ALA A 28 -43.87 4.85 0.97
C ALA A 28 -43.02 6.10 1.28
N SER A 29 -43.67 7.26 1.23
CA SER A 29 -43.16 8.59 1.47
C SER A 29 -42.70 8.82 2.91
N GLY A 30 -41.44 9.20 3.09
CA GLY A 30 -40.92 9.80 4.31
C GLY A 30 -40.03 10.97 3.92
N ASP A 31 -40.39 12.15 4.40
CA ASP A 31 -39.68 13.40 4.22
C ASP A 31 -38.30 13.31 4.92
N ALA A 32 -37.31 12.86 4.18
CA ALA A 32 -35.91 12.99 4.53
C ALA A 32 -35.35 14.07 3.61
N SER A 33 -35.11 15.25 4.18
CA SER A 33 -34.40 16.35 3.53
C SER A 33 -33.15 15.81 2.84
N GLN A 34 -33.17 15.79 1.50
CA GLN A 34 -32.03 15.44 0.67
C GLN A 34 -30.84 16.34 1.06
N PRO A 35 -29.63 15.79 1.26
CA PRO A 35 -28.45 16.61 1.48
C PRO A 35 -28.23 17.49 0.24
N ASP A 36 -28.00 18.78 0.48
CA ASP A 36 -27.75 19.84 -0.51
C ASP A 36 -26.87 19.35 -1.68
N THR A 37 -27.46 19.13 -2.86
CA THR A 37 -26.78 18.76 -4.11
C THR A 37 -26.22 19.98 -4.85
N LYS A 38 -25.71 20.98 -4.13
CA LYS A 38 -24.81 21.96 -4.76
C LYS A 38 -23.45 21.29 -4.88
N GLY A 39 -23.11 20.88 -6.11
CA GLY A 39 -21.84 20.23 -6.41
C GLY A 39 -20.64 20.98 -5.83
N LEU A 40 -19.63 20.22 -5.42
CA LEU A 40 -18.45 20.70 -4.73
C LEU A 40 -17.70 21.72 -5.59
N LYS A 41 -17.39 22.86 -4.98
CA LYS A 41 -16.59 23.88 -5.66
C LYS A 41 -15.13 23.59 -5.62
N GLU A 42 -14.60 22.95 -4.57
CA GLU A 42 -13.18 22.71 -4.37
C GLU A 42 -12.98 21.34 -3.71
N LEU A 43 -11.74 20.85 -3.68
CA LEU A 43 -11.39 19.68 -2.89
C LEU A 43 -11.52 20.03 -1.41
N GLU A 44 -12.32 19.27 -0.67
CA GLU A 44 -12.44 19.38 0.77
C GLU A 44 -11.72 18.21 1.45
N THR A 45 -10.95 18.50 2.50
CA THR A 45 -10.25 17.49 3.30
C THR A 45 -10.63 17.61 4.78
N SER A 46 -10.78 16.47 5.45
CA SER A 46 -11.07 16.40 6.88
C SER A 46 -10.38 15.21 7.52
N ASP A 47 -9.48 15.46 8.47
CA ASP A 47 -8.81 14.40 9.22
C ASP A 47 -9.79 13.79 10.24
N LEU A 48 -10.21 12.54 10.00
CA LEU A 48 -11.02 11.76 10.93
C LEU A 48 -10.15 11.20 12.06
N LYS A 49 -8.88 10.91 11.76
CA LYS A 49 -7.84 10.51 12.71
C LYS A 49 -6.49 11.04 12.25
N VAL A 50 -5.81 11.81 13.09
CA VAL A 50 -4.44 12.25 12.80
C VAL A 50 -3.47 11.12 13.15
N GLY A 51 -2.64 10.73 12.19
CA GLY A 51 -1.60 9.71 12.40
C GLY A 51 -0.43 10.22 13.24
N THR A 52 0.39 9.30 13.74
CA THR A 52 1.55 9.62 14.59
C THR A 52 2.88 9.33 13.90
N GLY A 53 2.88 8.62 12.77
CA GLY A 53 4.09 8.28 12.04
C GLY A 53 4.58 9.40 11.12
N GLN A 54 5.36 9.00 10.11
CA GLN A 54 5.96 9.91 9.13
C GLN A 54 4.90 10.75 8.40
N LEU A 55 5.25 11.98 8.05
CA LEU A 55 4.44 12.90 7.25
C LEU A 55 4.56 12.56 5.77
N ALA A 56 3.46 12.52 5.01
CA ALA A 56 3.46 12.30 3.57
C ALA A 56 3.77 13.59 2.80
N GLU A 57 4.82 13.55 2.00
CA GLU A 57 5.35 14.68 1.23
C GLU A 57 5.44 14.36 -0.27
N GLU A 58 5.64 15.37 -1.10
CA GLU A 58 5.75 15.19 -2.56
C GLU A 58 6.93 14.27 -2.93
N GLY A 59 6.63 13.27 -3.75
CA GLY A 59 7.56 12.25 -4.22
C GLY A 59 7.71 11.05 -3.29
N ASP A 60 7.09 11.07 -2.11
CA ASP A 60 7.00 9.88 -1.27
C ASP A 60 6.15 8.81 -1.93
N ARG A 61 6.52 7.54 -1.76
CA ARG A 61 5.65 6.43 -2.12
C ARG A 61 4.73 6.10 -0.95
N VAL A 62 3.43 6.28 -1.15
CA VAL A 62 2.42 6.07 -0.10
C VAL A 62 1.70 4.74 -0.30
N TYR A 63 1.46 4.04 0.80
CA TYR A 63 0.64 2.84 0.86
C TYR A 63 -0.64 3.19 1.60
N ILE A 64 -1.76 3.06 0.92
CA ILE A 64 -3.06 3.48 1.44
C ILE A 64 -4.10 2.38 1.30
N THR A 65 -5.07 2.44 2.19
CA THR A 65 -6.34 1.75 2.05
C THR A 65 -7.44 2.81 2.03
N TYR A 66 -8.56 2.48 1.40
CA TYR A 66 -9.61 3.45 1.19
C TYR A 66 -10.97 2.78 0.96
N THR A 67 -12.00 3.59 1.15
CA THR A 67 -13.36 3.32 0.67
C THR A 67 -13.86 4.53 -0.11
N GLY A 68 -14.23 4.33 -1.37
CA GLY A 68 -14.81 5.33 -2.27
C GLY A 68 -16.33 5.23 -2.34
N ARG A 69 -17.00 6.37 -2.26
CA ARG A 69 -18.46 6.51 -2.23
C ARG A 69 -18.95 7.62 -3.14
N LEU A 70 -20.12 7.43 -3.74
CA LEU A 70 -20.91 8.54 -4.27
C LEU A 70 -21.45 9.39 -3.12
N MET A 71 -21.87 10.63 -3.41
CA MET A 71 -22.37 11.56 -2.38
C MET A 71 -23.67 11.10 -1.71
N ASP A 72 -24.40 10.16 -2.31
CA ASP A 72 -25.56 9.50 -1.70
C ASP A 72 -25.18 8.37 -0.72
N GLY A 73 -23.88 8.09 -0.56
CA GLY A 73 -23.34 7.07 0.33
C GLY A 73 -23.06 5.72 -0.34
N THR A 74 -23.46 5.52 -1.60
CA THR A 74 -23.24 4.28 -2.36
C THR A 74 -21.74 4.00 -2.49
N VAL A 75 -21.27 2.88 -1.96
CA VAL A 75 -19.87 2.43 -2.14
C VAL A 75 -19.70 1.90 -3.55
N PHE A 76 -18.75 2.44 -4.29
CA PHE A 76 -18.36 1.89 -5.60
C PHE A 76 -17.06 1.08 -5.53
N GLU A 77 -16.15 1.40 -4.60
CA GLU A 77 -14.87 0.71 -4.45
C GLU A 77 -14.37 0.74 -3.01
N SER A 78 -13.68 -0.33 -2.59
CA SER A 78 -13.00 -0.37 -1.30
C SER A 78 -11.93 -1.46 -1.28
N ASN A 79 -10.74 -1.11 -0.79
CA ASN A 79 -9.71 -2.07 -0.37
C ASN A 79 -9.49 -2.04 1.15
N ASP A 80 -10.45 -1.52 1.92
CA ASP A 80 -10.43 -1.51 3.38
C ASP A 80 -10.94 -2.85 3.96
N LYS A 81 -10.28 -3.95 3.60
CA LYS A 81 -10.56 -5.30 4.12
C LYS A 81 -9.28 -5.85 4.75
N PRO A 82 -9.36 -6.69 5.80
CA PRO A 82 -8.16 -7.20 6.49
C PRO A 82 -7.13 -7.86 5.57
N GLU A 83 -7.58 -8.49 4.49
CA GLU A 83 -6.70 -9.20 3.54
C GLU A 83 -6.38 -8.42 2.26
N ALA A 84 -6.93 -7.21 2.11
CA ALA A 84 -6.67 -6.41 0.92
C ALA A 84 -5.24 -5.86 0.96
N MET A 85 -4.59 -5.78 -0.20
CA MET A 85 -3.31 -5.11 -0.28
C MET A 85 -3.53 -3.60 -0.31
N PRO A 86 -2.69 -2.82 0.40
CA PRO A 86 -2.69 -1.39 0.24
C PRO A 86 -2.46 -1.03 -1.23
N PHE A 87 -3.21 -0.04 -1.71
CA PHE A 87 -2.94 0.61 -2.97
C PHE A 87 -1.73 1.51 -2.80
N THR A 88 -0.84 1.56 -3.78
CA THR A 88 0.41 2.33 -3.70
C THR A 88 0.65 3.16 -4.94
N PHE A 89 1.19 4.36 -4.75
CA PHE A 89 1.57 5.29 -5.82
C PHE A 89 2.58 6.32 -5.29
N ASP A 90 3.25 7.04 -6.18
CA ASP A 90 4.15 8.13 -5.80
C ASP A 90 3.36 9.45 -5.66
N LEU A 91 3.33 10.00 -4.45
CA LEU A 91 2.51 11.14 -4.09
C LEU A 91 2.97 12.43 -4.78
N GLY A 92 2.03 13.25 -5.21
CA GLY A 92 2.31 14.55 -5.85
C GLY A 92 2.75 14.47 -7.31
N LEU A 93 3.05 13.27 -7.84
CA LEU A 93 3.33 13.08 -9.27
C LEU A 93 2.03 13.02 -10.09
N ARG A 94 2.08 13.56 -11.31
CA ARG A 94 0.93 13.60 -12.22
C ARG A 94 0.69 12.23 -12.86
N ASP A 95 -0.53 12.04 -13.35
CA ASP A 95 -0.94 10.93 -14.22
C ASP A 95 -0.86 9.51 -13.61
N GLN A 96 -0.73 9.38 -12.29
CA GLN A 96 -0.78 8.08 -11.59
C GLN A 96 -2.15 7.78 -10.97
N VAL A 97 -2.80 8.79 -10.41
CA VAL A 97 -4.09 8.72 -9.71
C VAL A 97 -4.92 9.95 -10.04
N ILE A 98 -6.19 9.96 -9.64
CA ILE A 98 -7.04 11.14 -9.77
C ILE A 98 -6.43 12.34 -9.02
N GLU A 99 -6.60 13.54 -9.57
CA GLU A 99 -5.98 14.78 -9.05
C GLU A 99 -6.38 15.04 -7.59
N GLY A 100 -7.61 14.70 -7.20
CA GLY A 100 -8.09 14.85 -5.82
C GLY A 100 -7.30 14.01 -4.81
N TRP A 101 -6.80 12.83 -5.19
CA TRP A 101 -5.92 12.03 -4.34
C TRP A 101 -4.52 12.62 -4.27
N ARG A 102 -3.97 13.01 -5.43
CA ARG A 102 -2.66 13.65 -5.55
C ARG A 102 -2.55 14.87 -4.62
N LEU A 103 -3.61 15.68 -4.55
CA LEU A 103 -3.67 16.87 -3.69
C LEU A 103 -4.10 16.55 -2.26
N GLY A 104 -5.11 15.69 -2.08
CA GLY A 104 -5.80 15.50 -0.80
C GLY A 104 -5.02 14.68 0.24
N ILE A 105 -4.13 13.78 -0.20
CA ILE A 105 -3.36 12.91 0.69
C ILE A 105 -2.11 13.62 1.25
N MET A 106 -1.65 14.69 0.58
CA MET A 106 -0.48 15.44 1.02
C MET A 106 -0.64 15.98 2.45
N GLY A 107 0.42 15.83 3.26
CA GLY A 107 0.43 16.23 4.66
C GLY A 107 -0.32 15.29 5.62
N MET A 108 -0.84 14.14 5.17
CA MET A 108 -1.27 13.07 6.10
C MET A 108 -0.08 12.50 6.87
N LYS A 109 -0.33 11.97 8.08
CA LYS A 109 0.66 11.19 8.84
C LYS A 109 0.30 9.71 8.84
N VAL A 110 1.30 8.83 8.78
CA VAL A 110 1.12 7.36 8.86
C VAL A 110 0.29 6.98 10.09
N GLY A 111 -0.67 6.09 9.89
CA GLY A 111 -1.70 5.67 10.86
C GLY A 111 -2.93 6.58 10.93
N GLY A 112 -2.96 7.64 10.11
CA GLY A 112 -4.07 8.59 10.02
C GLY A 112 -5.15 8.17 9.03
N VAL A 113 -6.35 8.71 9.23
CA VAL A 113 -7.53 8.52 8.38
C VAL A 113 -8.07 9.89 7.98
N ARG A 114 -8.23 10.13 6.68
CA ARG A 114 -8.68 11.40 6.11
C ARG A 114 -9.85 11.16 5.17
N LYS A 115 -10.90 11.97 5.33
CA LYS A 115 -11.99 12.09 4.36
C LYS A 115 -11.63 13.13 3.31
N LEU A 116 -11.81 12.76 2.04
CA LEU A 116 -11.68 13.63 0.87
C LEU A 116 -13.05 13.73 0.19
N ARG A 117 -13.54 14.95 -0.04
CA ARG A 117 -14.70 15.19 -0.91
C ARG A 117 -14.17 15.88 -2.17
N ILE A 118 -14.22 15.16 -3.27
CA ILE A 118 -13.49 15.46 -4.51
C ILE A 118 -14.52 15.90 -5.57
N PRO A 119 -14.46 17.15 -6.06
CA PRO A 119 -15.33 17.57 -7.15
C PRO A 119 -15.02 16.77 -8.41
N SER A 120 -16.02 16.51 -9.24
CA SER A 120 -15.89 15.66 -10.45
C SER A 120 -14.69 16.00 -11.33
N ARG A 121 -14.39 17.29 -11.52
CA ARG A 121 -13.24 17.78 -12.32
C ARG A 121 -11.85 17.42 -11.75
N LEU A 122 -11.76 17.05 -10.47
CA LEU A 122 -10.55 16.51 -9.82
C LEU A 122 -10.62 14.98 -9.67
N ALA A 123 -11.70 14.36 -10.17
CA ALA A 123 -11.94 12.93 -10.22
C ALA A 123 -12.04 12.47 -11.70
N TYR A 124 -13.20 11.96 -12.13
CA TYR A 124 -13.42 11.40 -13.47
C TYR A 124 -14.08 12.38 -14.47
N GLY A 125 -14.35 13.62 -14.06
CA GLY A 125 -14.89 14.66 -14.94
C GLY A 125 -16.24 14.27 -15.56
N ASP A 126 -16.35 14.42 -16.87
CA ASP A 126 -17.53 14.10 -17.67
C ASP A 126 -17.63 12.62 -18.07
N MET A 127 -16.73 11.77 -17.58
CA MET A 127 -16.70 10.35 -17.89
C MET A 127 -17.58 9.54 -16.93
N GLU A 128 -18.38 8.64 -17.48
CA GLU A 128 -19.01 7.56 -16.71
C GLU A 128 -18.03 6.38 -16.61
N LEU A 129 -17.87 5.83 -15.39
CA LEU A 129 -16.98 4.72 -15.12
C LEU A 129 -17.67 3.68 -14.25
N GLY A 130 -18.19 2.61 -14.87
CA GLY A 130 -18.90 1.56 -14.16
C GLY A 130 -20.10 2.12 -13.38
N PRO A 131 -20.15 2.00 -12.04
CA PRO A 131 -21.23 2.54 -11.20
C PRO A 131 -21.08 4.04 -10.91
N ILE A 132 -20.06 4.72 -11.46
CA ILE A 132 -19.82 6.15 -11.24
C ILE A 132 -20.39 6.94 -12.44
N PRO A 133 -21.49 7.69 -12.28
CA PRO A 133 -22.03 8.54 -13.34
C PRO A 133 -21.07 9.67 -13.73
N ALA A 134 -21.20 10.16 -14.97
CA ALA A 134 -20.52 11.37 -15.41
C ALA A 134 -20.81 12.57 -14.48
N ASN A 135 -19.82 13.42 -14.27
CA ASN A 135 -19.87 14.61 -13.41
C ASN A 135 -20.14 14.33 -11.93
N SER A 136 -19.90 13.09 -11.46
CA SER A 136 -20.06 12.76 -10.04
C SER A 136 -18.95 13.34 -9.18
N ASP A 137 -19.35 14.03 -8.12
CA ASP A 137 -18.47 14.29 -6.97
C ASP A 137 -18.32 13.00 -6.16
N LEU A 138 -17.13 12.78 -5.60
CA LEU A 138 -16.79 11.56 -4.89
C LEU A 138 -16.39 11.85 -3.46
N GLU A 139 -16.75 10.96 -2.55
CA GLU A 139 -16.23 10.93 -1.19
C GLU A 139 -15.28 9.73 -1.04
N PHE A 140 -14.09 9.96 -0.49
CA PHE A 140 -13.15 8.90 -0.12
C PHE A 140 -12.81 9.01 1.36
N GLU A 141 -12.88 7.90 2.06
CA GLU A 141 -12.18 7.75 3.35
C GLU A 141 -10.88 7.01 3.06
N VAL A 142 -9.74 7.65 3.33
CA VAL A 142 -8.39 7.14 3.04
C VAL A 142 -7.64 6.97 4.34
N ARG A 143 -7.07 5.79 4.55
CA ARG A 143 -6.13 5.49 5.63
C ARG A 143 -4.72 5.40 5.06
N LEU A 144 -3.80 6.16 5.64
CA LEU A 144 -2.38 6.12 5.27
C LEU A 144 -1.67 5.08 6.11
N ASP A 145 -1.35 3.95 5.48
CA ASP A 145 -0.79 2.79 6.16
C ASP A 145 0.71 2.86 6.31
N GLU A 146 1.42 3.33 5.27
CA GLU A 146 2.88 3.40 5.28
C GLU A 146 3.42 4.40 4.24
N ILE A 147 4.66 4.88 4.44
CA ILE A 147 5.41 5.73 3.50
C ILE A 147 6.80 5.14 3.27
N VAL A 148 7.23 5.00 2.01
CA VAL A 148 8.65 4.95 1.65
C VAL A 148 9.06 6.34 1.20
N LYS A 149 10.01 6.96 1.91
CA LYS A 149 10.46 8.32 1.56
C LYS A 149 11.18 8.32 0.24
N LYS A 150 10.99 9.40 -0.52
CA LYS A 150 11.73 9.64 -1.77
C LYS A 150 13.24 9.49 -1.53
N GLY A 151 13.90 8.62 -2.30
CA GLY A 151 15.33 8.37 -2.17
C GLY A 151 15.74 7.36 -1.09
N GLU A 152 14.80 6.92 -0.24
CA GLU A 152 14.98 5.78 0.67
C GLU A 152 14.60 4.44 0.03
N GLU A 153 14.24 4.41 -1.26
CA GLU A 153 13.94 3.17 -2.02
C GLU A 153 15.06 2.12 -1.99
N ARG A 154 16.28 2.55 -1.64
CA ARG A 154 17.47 1.69 -1.48
C ARG A 154 17.71 1.22 -0.05
N VAL A 155 16.95 1.74 0.91
CA VAL A 155 17.12 1.56 2.35
C VAL A 155 15.90 0.79 2.87
N PHE A 156 16.14 -0.38 3.43
CA PHE A 156 15.14 -1.10 4.21
C PHE A 156 15.18 -0.50 5.63
N ASP A 157 14.01 -0.30 6.25
CA ASP A 157 13.99 -0.04 7.69
C ASP A 157 14.35 -1.33 8.42
N GLN A 158 15.22 -1.21 9.41
CA GLN A 158 15.56 -2.33 10.29
C GLN A 158 15.29 -1.98 11.74
N GLN A 159 14.72 -2.93 12.46
CA GLN A 159 14.47 -2.83 13.88
C GLN A 159 14.95 -4.12 14.55
N ASP A 160 15.91 -4.01 15.46
CA ASP A 160 16.27 -5.12 16.33
C ASP A 160 15.14 -5.35 17.33
N LEU A 161 14.52 -6.53 17.25
CA LEU A 161 13.50 -6.98 18.20
C LEU A 161 14.13 -7.67 19.40
N VAL A 162 15.22 -8.41 19.15
CA VAL A 162 16.06 -9.04 20.16
C VAL A 162 17.51 -8.85 19.74
N ALA A 163 18.31 -8.21 20.59
CA ALA A 163 19.75 -8.09 20.35
C ALA A 163 20.43 -9.44 20.61
N GLY A 164 21.15 -9.96 19.60
CA GLY A 164 21.96 -11.16 19.75
C GLY A 164 23.22 -10.89 20.57
N SER A 165 23.79 -11.96 21.15
CA SER A 165 25.03 -11.89 21.94
C SER A 165 26.23 -12.56 21.26
N GLY A 166 25.99 -13.33 20.20
CA GLY A 166 27.05 -14.07 19.51
C GLY A 166 27.83 -13.24 18.50
N ARG A 167 28.54 -13.94 17.61
CA ARG A 167 29.29 -13.34 16.51
C ARG A 167 28.38 -12.44 15.67
N GLU A 168 28.93 -11.31 15.23
CA GLU A 168 28.27 -10.38 14.33
C GLU A 168 28.45 -10.83 12.87
N ALA A 169 27.34 -10.83 12.12
CA ALA A 169 27.29 -11.20 10.72
C ALA A 169 27.88 -10.12 9.82
N LYS A 170 28.78 -10.54 8.94
CA LYS A 170 29.49 -9.68 7.98
C LYS A 170 29.32 -10.22 6.57
N LYS A 171 29.57 -9.34 5.58
CA LYS A 171 29.55 -9.74 4.17
C LYS A 171 30.53 -10.90 3.95
N GLY A 172 30.07 -11.96 3.29
CA GLY A 172 30.83 -13.18 3.02
C GLY A 172 30.65 -14.28 4.06
N ASP A 173 30.07 -14.00 5.22
CA ASP A 173 29.74 -15.03 6.22
C ASP A 173 28.71 -16.02 5.65
N HIS A 174 28.86 -17.31 5.95
CA HIS A 174 27.81 -18.29 5.69
C HIS A 174 26.89 -18.32 6.90
N VAL A 175 25.64 -17.89 6.72
CA VAL A 175 24.68 -17.69 7.80
C VAL A 175 23.54 -18.69 7.69
N THR A 176 23.02 -19.13 8.85
CA THR A 176 21.77 -19.90 8.93
C THR A 176 20.72 -19.07 9.66
N VAL A 177 19.54 -18.99 9.07
CA VAL A 177 18.44 -18.16 9.59
C VAL A 177 17.12 -18.92 9.63
N GLU A 178 16.28 -18.48 10.56
CA GLU A 178 14.84 -18.73 10.54
C GLU A 178 14.14 -17.39 10.24
N TYR A 179 13.03 -17.42 9.52
CA TYR A 179 12.28 -16.20 9.25
C TYR A 179 10.77 -16.43 9.05
N ILE A 180 10.04 -15.32 9.19
CA ILE A 180 8.67 -15.15 8.73
C ILE A 180 8.67 -13.95 7.78
N CYS A 181 8.05 -14.10 6.60
CA CYS A 181 7.86 -13.03 5.64
C CYS A 181 6.37 -12.79 5.43
N THR A 182 5.93 -11.54 5.59
CA THR A 182 4.55 -11.11 5.35
C THR A 182 4.47 -9.93 4.40
N LEU A 183 3.30 -9.73 3.80
CA LEU A 183 2.95 -8.50 3.10
C LEU A 183 2.58 -7.39 4.09
N ALA A 184 2.40 -6.17 3.59
CA ALA A 184 1.97 -5.01 4.39
C ALA A 184 0.64 -5.22 5.14
N ASN A 185 -0.26 -6.03 4.59
CA ASN A 185 -1.52 -6.40 5.23
C ASN A 185 -1.38 -7.58 6.22
N GLY A 186 -0.16 -8.01 6.53
CA GLY A 186 0.11 -9.13 7.44
C GLY A 186 -0.08 -10.51 6.82
N LYS A 187 -0.51 -10.63 5.56
CA LYS A 187 -0.65 -11.92 4.88
C LYS A 187 0.72 -12.62 4.81
N LEU A 188 0.76 -13.85 5.31
CA LEU A 188 1.94 -14.70 5.25
C LEU A 188 2.32 -15.02 3.80
N VAL A 189 3.57 -14.71 3.44
CA VAL A 189 4.18 -15.03 2.15
C VAL A 189 4.97 -16.33 2.28
N ASP A 190 5.89 -16.38 3.24
CA ASP A 190 6.72 -17.55 3.49
C ASP A 190 7.15 -17.64 4.97
N SER A 191 7.46 -18.84 5.45
CA SER A 191 8.03 -19.07 6.78
C SER A 191 8.82 -20.38 6.83
N THR A 192 10.05 -20.29 7.32
CA THR A 192 10.90 -21.46 7.61
C THR A 192 10.35 -22.26 8.78
N TYR A 193 9.75 -21.62 9.79
CA TYR A 193 9.09 -22.31 10.90
C TYR A 193 7.93 -23.20 10.43
N LYS A 194 7.12 -22.72 9.47
CA LYS A 194 6.03 -23.52 8.88
C LYS A 194 6.57 -24.72 8.10
N LYS A 195 7.68 -24.52 7.40
CA LYS A 195 8.38 -25.56 6.62
C LYS A 195 9.25 -26.48 7.49
N LYS A 196 9.54 -26.10 8.74
CA LYS A 196 10.51 -26.72 9.65
C LYS A 196 11.89 -26.89 9.01
N GLN A 197 12.30 -25.90 8.23
CA GLN A 197 13.54 -25.95 7.47
C GLN A 197 14.20 -24.57 7.50
N PRO A 198 15.26 -24.37 8.32
CA PRO A 198 16.08 -23.17 8.26
C PRO A 198 16.70 -23.03 6.87
N VAL A 199 17.03 -21.80 6.49
CA VAL A 199 17.74 -21.52 5.24
C VAL A 199 19.16 -21.05 5.54
N SER A 200 20.13 -21.55 4.76
CA SER A 200 21.52 -21.10 4.82
C SER A 200 21.93 -20.47 3.50
N PHE A 201 22.71 -19.40 3.57
CA PHE A 201 23.24 -18.70 2.41
C PHE A 201 24.48 -17.87 2.79
N THR A 202 25.26 -17.46 1.80
CA THR A 202 26.38 -16.52 1.98
C THR A 202 25.86 -15.08 1.96
N LEU A 203 26.10 -14.35 3.05
CA LEU A 203 25.55 -13.03 3.28
C LEU A 203 26.19 -11.96 2.38
N GLY A 204 25.36 -11.16 1.70
CA GLY A 204 25.81 -9.96 0.99
C GLY A 204 26.49 -10.24 -0.36
N VAL A 205 26.26 -11.41 -0.94
CA VAL A 205 26.77 -11.79 -2.27
C VAL A 205 25.67 -12.03 -3.30
N GLY A 206 24.42 -11.71 -2.97
CA GLY A 206 23.25 -11.83 -3.85
C GLY A 206 22.58 -13.20 -3.82
N GLN A 207 22.78 -13.99 -2.76
CA GLN A 207 22.08 -15.27 -2.57
C GLN A 207 20.72 -15.14 -1.87
N ALA A 208 20.46 -14.00 -1.22
CA ALA A 208 19.13 -13.61 -0.73
C ALA A 208 18.59 -12.37 -1.45
N LEU A 209 17.36 -11.96 -1.11
CA LEU A 209 16.80 -10.69 -1.57
C LEU A 209 17.73 -9.53 -1.16
N LYS A 210 17.89 -8.52 -2.03
CA LYS A 210 18.82 -7.40 -1.82
C LYS A 210 18.67 -6.75 -0.44
N GLY A 211 17.42 -6.55 0.01
CA GLY A 211 17.15 -5.97 1.33
C GLY A 211 17.46 -6.91 2.50
N VAL A 212 17.30 -8.23 2.32
CA VAL A 212 17.71 -9.22 3.35
C VAL A 212 19.23 -9.26 3.45
N ASP A 213 19.91 -9.35 2.30
CA ASP A 213 21.37 -9.37 2.20
C ASP A 213 22.01 -8.17 2.88
N ALA A 214 21.44 -6.97 2.67
CA ALA A 214 21.94 -5.76 3.28
C ALA A 214 21.49 -5.61 4.74
N GLY A 215 20.26 -6.00 5.09
CA GLY A 215 19.71 -5.78 6.43
C GLY A 215 20.13 -6.75 7.50
N MET A 216 20.73 -7.86 7.10
CA MET A 216 21.34 -8.80 8.03
C MET A 216 22.78 -8.44 8.41
N ILE A 217 23.44 -7.52 7.70
CA ILE A 217 24.79 -7.07 8.08
C ILE A 217 24.73 -6.41 9.45
N GLY A 218 25.68 -6.76 10.32
CA GLY A 218 25.76 -6.26 11.69
C GLY A 218 24.80 -6.94 12.67
N MET A 219 23.96 -7.89 12.22
CA MET A 219 23.13 -8.68 13.11
C MET A 219 23.99 -9.68 13.90
N LYS A 220 23.74 -9.84 15.20
CA LYS A 220 24.45 -10.82 16.05
C LYS A 220 23.71 -12.13 16.15
N VAL A 221 24.45 -13.24 16.19
CA VAL A 221 23.87 -14.59 16.41
C VAL A 221 23.03 -14.63 17.69
N GLY A 222 21.88 -15.27 17.60
CA GLY A 222 20.83 -15.30 18.63
C GLY A 222 19.90 -14.08 18.60
N GLY A 223 20.16 -13.11 17.72
CA GLY A 223 19.32 -11.93 17.56
C GLY A 223 18.07 -12.21 16.71
N LYS A 224 17.07 -11.34 16.86
CA LYS A 224 15.88 -11.28 16.01
C LYS A 224 15.69 -9.85 15.49
N ARG A 225 15.55 -9.69 14.18
CA ARG A 225 15.45 -8.40 13.51
C ARG A 225 14.23 -8.37 12.60
N ARG A 226 13.49 -7.27 12.64
CA ARG A 226 12.46 -6.95 11.65
C ARG A 226 13.08 -6.11 10.54
N LEU A 227 12.92 -6.53 9.29
CA LEU A 227 13.28 -5.78 8.10
C LEU A 227 12.01 -5.42 7.32
N ARG A 228 11.92 -4.18 6.88
CA ARG A 228 10.88 -3.72 5.95
C ARG A 228 11.53 -3.46 4.59
N LEU A 229 11.15 -4.24 3.59
CA LEU A 229 11.73 -4.23 2.26
C LEU A 229 10.79 -3.54 1.26
N PRO A 230 11.15 -2.34 0.77
CA PRO A 230 10.55 -1.74 -0.42
C PRO A 230 10.65 -2.66 -1.65
N PRO A 231 9.75 -2.51 -2.64
CA PRO A 231 9.72 -3.34 -3.83
C PRO A 231 11.09 -3.48 -4.50
N GLU A 232 11.84 -2.38 -4.63
CA GLU A 232 13.15 -2.30 -5.29
C GLU A 232 14.23 -3.17 -4.63
N THR A 233 14.07 -3.45 -3.33
CA THR A 233 14.94 -4.32 -2.54
C THR A 233 14.41 -5.77 -2.42
N ALA A 234 13.22 -6.02 -2.96
CA ALA A 234 12.52 -7.30 -3.02
C ALA A 234 12.21 -7.73 -4.47
N PHE A 235 10.94 -7.76 -4.87
CA PHE A 235 10.46 -8.28 -6.17
C PHE A 235 10.04 -7.20 -7.19
N GLY A 236 10.27 -5.93 -6.86
CA GLY A 236 10.06 -4.77 -7.73
C GLY A 236 8.62 -4.57 -8.20
N ARG A 237 8.48 -3.79 -9.27
CA ARG A 237 7.18 -3.44 -9.86
C ARG A 237 6.42 -4.62 -10.43
N SER A 238 7.12 -5.68 -10.83
CA SER A 238 6.52 -6.85 -11.46
C SER A 238 6.03 -7.89 -10.44
N GLY A 239 6.63 -7.93 -9.25
CA GLY A 239 6.35 -8.97 -8.27
C GLY A 239 6.80 -10.35 -8.77
N THR A 240 6.20 -11.40 -8.22
CA THR A 240 6.41 -12.79 -8.65
C THR A 240 5.20 -13.62 -8.26
N GLY A 241 4.66 -14.47 -9.15
CA GLY A 241 3.61 -15.46 -8.85
C GLY A 241 2.52 -15.00 -7.86
N PHE A 242 2.74 -15.25 -6.57
CA PHE A 242 1.84 -14.97 -5.44
C PHE A 242 2.11 -13.66 -4.66
N ILE A 243 3.18 -12.94 -5.00
CA ILE A 243 3.57 -11.63 -4.47
C ILE A 243 3.30 -10.59 -5.56
N PRO A 244 2.30 -9.72 -5.39
CA PRO A 244 2.02 -8.67 -6.35
C PRO A 244 3.18 -7.70 -6.52
N GLY A 245 3.20 -7.05 -7.68
CA GLY A 245 4.10 -5.93 -7.93
C GLY A 245 3.93 -4.83 -6.89
N GLU A 246 5.00 -4.09 -6.65
CA GLU A 246 5.02 -2.95 -5.72
C GLU A 246 4.74 -3.31 -4.24
N SER A 247 4.81 -4.60 -3.90
CA SER A 247 4.61 -5.08 -2.53
C SER A 247 5.74 -4.65 -1.58
N LEU A 248 5.36 -4.09 -0.42
CA LEU A 248 6.21 -4.05 0.76
C LEU A 248 6.24 -5.42 1.43
N LEU A 249 7.44 -5.92 1.71
CA LEU A 249 7.64 -7.15 2.48
C LEU A 249 8.19 -6.84 3.87
N PHE A 250 7.66 -7.55 4.86
CA PHE A 250 8.14 -7.48 6.23
C PHE A 250 8.74 -8.84 6.60
N PHE A 251 10.03 -8.85 6.88
CA PHE A 251 10.73 -10.04 7.35
C PHE A 251 10.96 -9.91 8.86
N GLU A 252 10.60 -10.93 9.63
CA GLU A 252 11.16 -11.15 10.96
C GLU A 252 12.17 -12.28 10.86
N ILE A 253 13.45 -11.96 10.98
CA ILE A 253 14.56 -12.89 10.80
C ILE A 253 15.23 -13.15 12.14
N GLU A 254 15.53 -14.40 12.43
CA GLU A 254 16.37 -14.84 13.55
C GLU A 254 17.68 -15.41 13.00
N LEU A 255 18.82 -14.85 13.44
CA LEU A 255 20.14 -15.33 13.05
C LEU A 255 20.57 -16.48 13.97
N LYS A 256 20.58 -17.71 13.47
CA LYS A 256 20.81 -18.92 14.26
C LYS A 256 22.30 -19.23 14.42
N SER A 257 23.07 -19.10 13.35
CA SER A 257 24.52 -19.39 13.36
C SER A 257 25.25 -18.68 12.22
N ILE A 258 26.57 -18.59 12.38
CA ILE A 258 27.53 -18.20 11.37
C ILE A 258 28.62 -19.27 11.34
N GLU A 259 28.95 -19.77 10.15
CA GLU A 259 30.05 -20.73 9.90
C GLU A 259 31.30 -20.02 9.36
#